data_AF-A0A1I2PAR3-F1
#
_entry.id   AF-A0A1I2PAR3-F1
#
_cell.length_a   1.000
_cell.length_b   1.000
_cell.length_c   1.000
_cell.angle_alpha   90.00
_cell.angle_beta   90.00
_cell.angle_gamma   90.00
#
_symmetry.space_group_name_H-M   'P 1'
#
loop_
_entity.id
_entity.type
_entity.pdbx_description
1 polymer ?
#
loop_
_entity_poly.entity_id
_entity_poly.type
_entity_poly.pdbx_seq_one_letter_code
_entity_poly.pdbx_strand_id
1 'polypeptide(L)' 'MVKGKVIQRFMDKNTRNIYAVGDEYKAGSKKRLDELIELEFVEPITEKEKSPAGESNPSPKG' A
#
# COMPACT_ATOMS: atom_id res chain seq x y z
N MET A 1 1.90 -8.38 13.65
CA MET A 1 2.64 -7.35 12.87
C MET A 1 1.84 -7.06 11.62
N VAL A 2 1.66 -5.80 11.26
CA VAL A 2 0.90 -5.38 10.07
C VAL A 2 1.86 -4.95 8.97
N LYS A 3 1.52 -5.27 7.73
CA LYS A 3 2.38 -5.09 6.56
C LYS A 3 1.70 -4.21 5.52
N GLY A 4 2.48 -3.40 4.83
CA GLY A 4 2.05 -2.60 3.68
C GLY A 4 2.99 -2.78 2.51
N LYS A 5 2.49 -2.54 1.30
CA LYS A 5 3.29 -2.52 0.08
C LYS A 5 3.61 -1.07 -0.24
N VAL A 6 4.87 -0.76 -0.43
CA VAL A 6 5.32 0.59 -0.73
C VAL A 6 4.91 0.94 -2.16
N ILE A 7 4.10 1.98 -2.32
CA ILE A 7 3.66 2.48 -3.63
C ILE A 7 4.41 3.75 -4.03
N GLN A 8 5.03 4.44 -3.07
CA GLN A 8 5.85 5.61 -3.31
C GLN A 8 7.13 5.54 -2.49
N ARG A 9 8.27 5.95 -3.07
CA ARG A 9 9.56 5.96 -2.37
C ARG A 9 9.52 6.93 -1.19
N PHE A 10 9.88 6.46 -0.01
CA PHE A 10 10.02 7.32 1.17
C PHE A 10 11.17 6.89 2.08
N MET A 11 11.59 7.81 2.94
CA MET A 11 12.56 7.53 3.99
C MET A 11 11.83 7.49 5.33
N ASP A 12 11.87 6.35 6.00
CA ASP A 12 11.29 6.23 7.34
C ASP A 12 12.23 6.90 8.35
N LYS A 13 11.73 7.90 9.07
CA LYS A 13 12.55 8.66 10.04
C LYS A 13 12.91 7.84 11.28
N ASN A 14 12.15 6.81 11.61
CA ASN A 14 12.38 5.97 12.79
C ASN A 14 13.46 4.93 12.51
N THR A 15 13.42 4.28 11.34
CA THR A 15 14.39 3.24 10.97
C THR A 15 15.57 3.79 10.15
N ARG A 16 15.45 5.02 9.63
CA ARG A 16 16.36 5.64 8.65
C ARG A 16 16.53 4.82 7.37
N ASN A 17 15.64 3.85 7.13
CA ASN A 17 15.64 3.06 5.91
C ASN A 17 14.92 3.80 4.79
N ILE A 18 15.45 3.66 3.59
CA ILE A 18 14.81 4.13 2.37
C ILE A 18 14.06 2.95 1.80
N TYR A 19 12.75 3.10 1.62
CA TYR A 19 11.89 2.11 1.02
C TYR A 19 11.61 2.50 -0.43
N ALA A 20 11.84 1.58 -1.36
CA ALA A 20 11.54 1.74 -2.77
C ALA A 20 10.11 1.28 -3.09
N VAL A 21 9.59 1.75 -4.21
CA VAL A 21 8.29 1.28 -4.72
C VAL A 21 8.37 -0.23 -4.98
N GLY A 22 7.38 -0.97 -4.49
CA GLY A 22 7.33 -2.42 -4.54
C GLY A 22 7.86 -3.12 -3.28
N ASP A 23 8.59 -2.42 -2.41
CA ASP A 23 9.10 -3.00 -1.16
C ASP A 23 7.97 -3.31 -0.17
N GLU A 24 8.24 -4.26 0.73
CA GLU A 24 7.33 -4.62 1.82
C GLU A 24 7.70 -3.82 3.08
N TYR A 25 6.81 -2.91 3.50
CA TYR A 25 6.94 -2.15 4.73
C TYR A 25 6.33 -2.92 5.91
N LYS A 26 7.14 -3.20 6.93
CA LYS A 26 6.71 -3.86 8.16
C LYS A 26 6.52 -2.83 9.26
N ALA A 27 5.28 -2.47 9.53
CA ALA A 27 4.96 -1.53 10.60
C ALA A 27 4.95 -2.25 11.95
N GLY A 28 5.68 -1.69 12.93
CA GLY A 28 5.62 -2.15 14.33
C GLY A 28 4.26 -1.90 14.97
N SER A 29 3.52 -0.90 14.48
CA SER A 29 2.22 -0.47 15.00
C SER A 29 1.24 -0.15 13.88
N LYS A 30 -0.04 -0.48 14.07
CA LYS A 30 -1.10 -0.22 13.09
C LYS A 30 -1.26 1.27 12.77
N LYS A 31 -1.22 2.13 13.79
CA LYS A 31 -1.30 3.59 13.63
C LYS A 31 -0.30 4.14 12.60
N ARG A 32 0.94 3.65 12.63
CA ARG A 32 1.99 4.10 11.72
C ARG A 32 1.72 3.66 10.27
N LEU A 33 1.16 2.46 10.10
CA LEU A 33 0.78 1.97 8.79
C LEU A 33 -0.40 2.79 8.24
N ASP A 34 -1.43 3.04 9.05
CA ASP A 34 -2.59 3.86 8.65
C ASP A 34 -2.16 5.26 8.21
N GLU A 35 -1.27 5.93 8.95
CA GLU A 35 -0.71 7.24 8.54
C GLU A 35 -0.03 7.19 7.17
N LEU A 36 0.75 6.14 6.89
CA LEU A 36 1.44 5.99 5.61
C LEU A 36 0.47 5.62 4.48
N ILE A 37 -0.67 4.99 4.78
CA ILE A 37 -1.74 4.71 3.83
C ILE A 37 -2.49 6.00 3.51
N GLU A 38 -2.87 6.79 4.51
CA GLU A 38 -3.55 8.08 4.33
C GLU A 38 -2.69 9.08 3.54
N LEU A 39 -1.37 8.99 3.69
CA LEU A 39 -0.41 9.80 2.93
C LEU A 39 0.00 9.18 1.58
N GLU A 40 -0.63 8.07 1.17
CA GLU A 40 -0.40 7.40 -0.12
C GLU A 40 1.06 6.94 -0.35
N PHE A 41 1.80 6.63 0.72
CA PHE A 41 3.15 6.06 0.63
C PHE A 41 3.15 4.53 0.55
N VAL A 42 2.20 3.89 1.24
CA VAL A 42 2.04 2.42 1.27
C VAL A 42 0.56 2.05 1.09
N GLU A 43 0.30 0.91 0.48
CA GLU A 43 -1.01 0.29 0.48
C GLU A 43 -1.08 -0.83 1.51
N PRO A 44 -2.23 -1.05 2.17
CA PRO A 44 -2.39 -2.19 3.06
C PRO A 44 -2.26 -3.50 2.26
N ILE A 45 -1.35 -4.38 2.68
CA ILE A 45 -1.35 -5.76 2.18
C ILE A 45 -2.46 -6.47 2.94
N THR A 46 -3.69 -6.30 2.46
CA THR A 46 -4.74 -7.25 2.78
C THR A 46 -4.32 -8.56 2.16
N GLU A 47 -4.11 -9.59 2.98
CA GLU A 47 -4.23 -10.98 2.54
C GLU A 47 -5.71 -11.26 2.17
N LYS A 48 -6.28 -10.43 1.29
CA LYS A 48 -7.49 -10.75 0.58
C LYS A 48 -7.05 -11.60 -0.58
N GLU A 49 -7.24 -12.89 -0.42
CA GLU A 49 -7.66 -13.74 -1.54
C GLU A 49 -8.43 -12.89 -2.56
N LYS A 50 -7.85 -12.79 -3.75
CA LYS A 50 -8.53 -12.80 -5.02
C LYS A 50 -9.91 -12.12 -5.01
N SER A 51 -9.95 -10.85 -5.34
CA SER A 51 -11.16 -10.27 -5.94
C SER A 51 -10.72 -9.38 -7.09
N PRO A 52 -10.96 -9.79 -8.35
CA PRO A 52 -10.65 -8.95 -9.49
C PRO A 52 -11.58 -7.74 -9.44
N ALA A 53 -11.05 -6.57 -9.16
CA ALA A 53 -11.65 -5.32 -9.63
C ALA A 53 -11.39 -5.22 -11.14
N GLY A 54 -11.98 -6.14 -11.90
CA GLY A 54 -12.22 -5.98 -13.32
C GLY A 54 -13.40 -5.04 -13.43
N GLU A 55 -13.11 -3.75 -13.41
CA GLU A 55 -14.06 -2.68 -13.61
C GLU A 55 -14.80 -2.92 -14.94
N SER A 56 -16.07 -3.28 -14.81
CA SER A 56 -17.03 -3.39 -15.89
C SER A 56 -17.19 -2.02 -16.55
N ASN A 57 -16.54 -1.82 -17.70
CA ASN A 57 -16.83 -0.69 -18.55
C ASN A 57 -17.01 -1.15 -20.01
N PRO A 58 -18.18 -1.70 -20.39
CA PRO A 58 -18.58 -1.67 -21.79
C PRO A 58 -19.03 -0.24 -22.11
N SER A 59 -18.16 0.54 -22.76
CA SER A 59 -18.54 1.82 -23.34
C SER A 59 -19.76 1.65 -24.28
N PRO A 60 -20.64 2.66 -24.37
CA PRO A 60 -21.92 2.54 -25.07
C PRO A 60 -21.74 2.36 -26.59
N LYS A 61 -22.68 1.59 -27.13
CA LYS A 61 -22.86 1.16 -28.52
C LYS A 61 -22.95 2.36 -29.47
N GLY A 62 -22.11 2.38 -30.51
CA GLY A 62 -22.29 3.21 -31.70
C GLY A 62 -23.29 2.62 -32.68
#